data_AF-A0A348UNG9-F1
#
_entry.id   AF-A0A348UNG9-F1
#
_cell.length_a   1.000
_cell.length_b   1.000
_cell.length_c   1.000
_cell.angle_alpha   90.00
_cell.angle_beta   90.00
_cell.angle_gamma   90.00
#
_symmetry.space_group_name_H-M   'P 1'
#
loop_
_entity.id
_entity.type
_entity.pdbx_description
1 polymer ?
#
loop_
_entity_poly.entity_id
_entity_poly.type
_entity_poly.pdbx_seq_one_letter_code
_entity_poly.pdbx_strand_id
1 'polypeptide(L)'
;MLILALVTSSPARADIPAAPVMTLYRFNGPVDVPYYALGDVLAGARAGAKTRVAGTLAQGTTVIPCLVLAAGKPVTDPGGAPLVGFTTVVDARTATPDSTATVRDALARQRSARVANHHCAPGVRYLLDVRNLYAMEKAPFFDPPLRGESRSAGSPTTTHSPRDALIRDFHDSPQCALANTKLIGRRAALANAWASFTETQTTRWPAELLAEARDLDYSLRTALYEGHIGRGCSAYGACERNVVVLSLRNRAHERCFAREGCSRSGDVTGVASKPSQYNIWDEYLTQISGLTACYLRSDLAGHPDYVRLQAMYAQSVPDAETILFGTDAERLALFPGASPEELAKTAHYYHAPAMGKCFPGHPRVEYISGAVATRGADYALIANTRVEVGDAVPGGYRFRAVRLIEHDARDELVITDDYSGFVIDGRKIALRGGGGCRPYGIPAGCSVADIGRHRRVPHWLDAGTPIGLTCRIASRGESCADPVRTEQIEVGGRCDTQMRPVSGVH
;
A
#
# COMPACT_ATOMS: atom_id res chain seq x y z
N MET A 1 -27.74 -53.18 38.95
CA MET A 1 -27.97 -51.77 38.57
C MET A 1 -26.79 -51.32 37.74
N LEU A 2 -26.98 -51.08 36.45
CA LEU A 2 -25.95 -50.54 35.55
C LEU A 2 -26.45 -49.17 35.10
N ILE A 3 -25.83 -48.09 35.60
CA ILE A 3 -26.18 -46.73 35.21
C ILE A 3 -25.37 -46.40 33.96
N LEU A 4 -26.07 -46.32 32.82
CA LEU A 4 -25.53 -45.88 31.54
C LEU A 4 -25.36 -44.36 31.58
N ALA A 5 -24.13 -43.88 31.73
CA ALA A 5 -23.82 -42.46 31.63
C ALA A 5 -23.92 -42.02 30.17
N LEU A 6 -25.03 -41.39 29.79
CA LEU A 6 -25.13 -40.65 28.53
C LEU A 6 -24.23 -39.42 28.59
N VAL A 7 -23.07 -39.51 27.94
CA VAL A 7 -22.26 -38.35 27.60
C VAL A 7 -22.99 -37.61 26.48
N THR A 8 -23.77 -36.60 26.84
CA THR A 8 -24.29 -35.62 25.88
C THR A 8 -23.12 -34.81 25.35
N SER A 9 -22.63 -35.19 24.18
CA SER A 9 -21.76 -34.36 23.36
C SER A 9 -22.61 -33.19 22.85
N SER A 10 -22.56 -32.05 23.54
CA SER A 10 -23.05 -30.80 22.97
C SER A 10 -22.34 -30.60 21.63
N PRO A 11 -23.05 -30.45 20.50
CA PRO A 11 -22.40 -30.11 19.26
C PRO A 11 -21.72 -28.76 19.51
N ALA A 12 -20.38 -28.74 19.44
CA ALA A 12 -19.67 -27.48 19.42
C ALA A 12 -20.30 -26.67 18.29
N ARG A 13 -21.02 -25.58 18.63
CA ARG A 13 -21.34 -24.53 17.67
C ARG A 13 -19.98 -24.07 17.19
N ALA A 14 -19.60 -24.58 16.03
CA ALA A 14 -18.28 -24.35 15.50
C ALA A 14 -18.33 -22.97 14.85
N ASP A 15 -18.12 -21.98 15.70
CA ASP A 15 -18.16 -20.58 15.35
C ASP A 15 -16.84 -20.20 14.65
N ILE A 16 -16.94 -19.82 13.38
CA ILE A 16 -15.84 -19.30 12.59
C ILE A 16 -15.68 -17.80 12.85
N PRO A 17 -14.49 -17.20 12.64
CA PRO A 17 -14.35 -15.75 12.67
C PRO A 17 -15.32 -15.10 11.68
N ALA A 18 -15.97 -14.00 12.07
CA ALA A 18 -16.87 -13.29 11.18
C ALA A 18 -16.14 -12.74 9.95
N ALA A 19 -16.90 -12.48 8.87
CA ALA A 19 -16.34 -11.91 7.64
C ALA A 19 -15.65 -10.57 7.95
N PRO A 20 -14.39 -10.37 7.50
CA PRO A 20 -13.64 -9.17 7.84
C PRO A 20 -14.23 -7.94 7.15
N VAL A 21 -13.95 -6.77 7.72
CA VAL A 21 -14.13 -5.50 7.02
C VAL A 21 -13.12 -5.45 5.87
N MET A 22 -13.59 -5.16 4.66
CA MET A 22 -12.76 -5.12 3.45
C MET A 22 -12.95 -3.78 2.71
N THR A 23 -11.94 -3.36 1.96
CA THR A 23 -12.00 -2.21 1.07
C THR A 23 -11.98 -2.65 -0.39
N LEU A 24 -12.69 -1.93 -1.24
CA LEU A 24 -12.58 -2.10 -2.69
C LEU A 24 -11.26 -1.50 -3.18
N TYR A 25 -10.41 -2.30 -3.81
CA TYR A 25 -9.18 -1.81 -4.42
C TYR A 25 -8.84 -2.59 -5.68
N ARG A 26 -8.32 -1.90 -6.69
CA ARG A 26 -7.72 -2.48 -7.87
C ARG A 26 -6.52 -1.63 -8.25
N PHE A 27 -5.33 -2.22 -8.18
CA PHE A 27 -4.10 -1.54 -8.58
C PHE A 27 -4.24 -0.94 -9.99
N ASN A 28 -4.00 0.37 -10.11
CA ASN A 28 -4.15 1.15 -11.35
C ASN A 28 -5.47 0.88 -12.10
N GLY A 29 -6.54 0.58 -11.36
CA GLY A 29 -7.88 0.31 -11.88
C GLY A 29 -8.74 1.56 -11.99
N PRO A 30 -9.89 1.50 -12.68
CA PRO A 30 -10.87 2.58 -12.66
C PRO A 30 -11.36 2.84 -11.24
N VAL A 31 -11.69 4.10 -10.93
CA VAL A 31 -12.28 4.47 -9.63
C VAL A 31 -13.59 3.72 -9.40
N ASP A 32 -14.37 3.50 -10.45
CA ASP A 32 -15.64 2.79 -10.36
C ASP A 32 -15.45 1.27 -10.51
N VAL A 33 -15.88 0.53 -9.50
CA VAL A 33 -15.89 -0.93 -9.47
C VAL A 33 -17.34 -1.42 -9.62
N PRO A 34 -17.66 -2.23 -10.64
CA PRO A 34 -19.03 -2.65 -10.91
C PRO A 34 -19.53 -3.70 -9.90
N TYR A 35 -20.82 -3.62 -9.58
CA TYR A 35 -21.60 -4.69 -8.96
C TYR A 35 -22.78 -5.08 -9.86
N TYR A 36 -23.32 -6.27 -9.61
CA TYR A 36 -24.28 -6.93 -10.49
C TYR A 36 -25.55 -7.30 -9.73
N ALA A 37 -26.69 -7.30 -10.41
CA ALA A 37 -27.93 -7.83 -9.83
C ALA A 37 -27.89 -9.35 -9.81
N LEU A 38 -28.29 -9.96 -8.69
CA LEU A 38 -28.35 -11.42 -8.52
C LEU A 38 -29.18 -12.07 -9.64
N GLY A 39 -30.33 -11.50 -9.98
CA GLY A 39 -31.20 -12.00 -11.05
C GLY A 39 -30.47 -12.07 -12.40
N ASP A 40 -29.73 -11.02 -12.75
CA ASP A 40 -28.96 -10.94 -14.00
C ASP A 40 -27.79 -11.91 -14.01
N VAL A 41 -27.11 -12.10 -12.87
CA VAL A 41 -26.03 -13.09 -12.73
C VAL A 41 -26.57 -14.50 -12.95
N LEU A 42 -27.69 -14.84 -12.33
CA LEU A 42 -28.31 -16.16 -12.46
C LEU A 42 -28.87 -16.39 -13.87
N ALA A 43 -29.43 -15.36 -14.51
CA ALA A 43 -29.89 -15.43 -15.89
C ALA A 43 -28.72 -15.56 -16.88
N GLY A 44 -27.66 -14.75 -16.70
CA GLY A 44 -26.45 -14.76 -17.54
C GLY A 44 -25.73 -16.10 -17.49
N ALA A 45 -25.61 -16.71 -16.29
CA ALA A 45 -25.05 -18.05 -16.13
C ALA A 45 -25.83 -19.14 -16.89
N ARG A 46 -27.15 -18.97 -17.07
CA ARG A 46 -28.01 -19.89 -17.82
C ARG A 46 -27.97 -19.65 -19.33
N ALA A 47 -27.79 -18.40 -19.75
CA ALA A 47 -27.90 -17.98 -21.15
C ALA A 47 -26.53 -17.77 -21.85
N GLY A 48 -25.40 -17.89 -21.13
CA GLY A 48 -24.07 -17.56 -21.67
C GLY A 48 -23.89 -16.07 -21.99
N ALA A 49 -24.77 -15.21 -21.48
CA ALA A 49 -24.79 -13.77 -21.75
C ALA A 49 -23.88 -13.01 -20.76
N LYS A 50 -23.31 -11.88 -21.20
CA LYS A 50 -22.59 -10.97 -20.31
C LYS A 50 -23.55 -10.41 -19.26
N THR A 51 -23.21 -10.58 -17.98
CA THR A 51 -23.98 -10.00 -16.87
C THR A 51 -24.02 -8.48 -17.00
N ARG A 52 -25.21 -7.90 -16.92
CA ARG A 52 -25.39 -6.44 -16.92
C ARG A 52 -24.91 -5.84 -15.60
N VAL A 53 -24.16 -4.74 -15.69
CA VAL A 53 -23.77 -3.95 -14.52
C VAL A 53 -25.01 -3.28 -13.92
N ALA A 54 -25.25 -3.52 -12.63
CA ALA A 54 -26.38 -2.92 -11.91
C ALA A 54 -26.02 -1.54 -11.33
N GLY A 55 -24.74 -1.34 -10.98
CA GLY A 55 -24.21 -0.06 -10.52
C GLY A 55 -22.72 -0.17 -10.18
N THR A 56 -22.17 0.85 -9.52
CA THR A 56 -20.75 0.89 -9.15
C THR A 56 -20.52 1.37 -7.71
N LEU A 57 -19.47 0.84 -7.07
CA LEU A 57 -18.87 1.38 -5.86
C LEU A 57 -17.54 2.02 -6.20
N ALA A 58 -17.11 3.03 -5.46
CA ALA A 58 -15.78 3.60 -5.67
C ALA A 58 -14.69 2.74 -5.01
N GLN A 59 -13.49 2.70 -5.59
CA GLN A 59 -12.29 2.27 -4.89
C GLN A 59 -12.17 3.01 -3.55
N GLY A 60 -11.65 2.34 -2.52
CA GLY A 60 -11.62 2.81 -1.14
C GLY A 60 -12.91 2.57 -0.36
N THR A 61 -14.03 2.23 -1.00
CA THR A 61 -15.31 1.96 -0.31
C THR A 61 -15.14 0.76 0.63
N THR A 62 -15.55 0.94 1.88
CA THR A 62 -15.43 -0.08 2.93
C THR A 62 -16.73 -0.87 3.03
N VAL A 63 -16.62 -2.19 2.98
CA VAL A 63 -17.75 -3.12 3.00
C VAL A 63 -17.50 -4.28 3.96
N ILE A 64 -18.59 -4.95 4.37
CA ILE A 64 -18.55 -6.28 4.98
C ILE A 64 -19.21 -7.24 3.99
N PRO A 65 -18.46 -8.20 3.41
CA PRO A 65 -19.00 -9.13 2.45
C PRO A 65 -19.75 -10.29 3.11
N CYS A 66 -20.67 -10.90 2.35
CA CYS A 66 -21.37 -12.12 2.73
C CYS A 66 -21.62 -13.01 1.49
N LEU A 67 -21.87 -14.29 1.71
CA LEU A 67 -22.17 -15.27 0.66
C LEU A 67 -23.67 -15.28 0.37
N VAL A 68 -24.05 -14.83 -0.82
CA VAL A 68 -25.42 -14.98 -1.31
C VAL A 68 -25.63 -16.41 -1.76
N LEU A 69 -26.71 -17.04 -1.28
CA LEU A 69 -27.07 -18.40 -1.65
C LEU A 69 -28.17 -18.40 -2.72
N ALA A 70 -27.93 -19.14 -3.81
CA ALA A 70 -28.92 -19.47 -4.82
C ALA A 70 -29.11 -20.99 -4.84
N ALA A 71 -30.35 -21.45 -4.67
CA ALA A 71 -30.67 -22.88 -4.54
C ALA A 71 -29.81 -23.61 -3.47
N GLY A 72 -29.60 -22.95 -2.32
CA GLY A 72 -28.85 -23.51 -1.19
C GLY A 72 -27.31 -23.54 -1.38
N LYS A 73 -26.77 -22.93 -2.44
CA LYS A 73 -25.33 -22.89 -2.72
C LYS A 73 -24.84 -21.45 -2.94
N PRO A 74 -23.60 -21.10 -2.54
CA PRO A 74 -23.02 -19.81 -2.84
C PRO A 74 -22.90 -19.54 -4.34
N VAL A 75 -23.17 -18.31 -4.75
CA VAL A 75 -22.97 -17.88 -6.13
C VAL A 75 -21.47 -17.73 -6.41
N THR A 76 -20.96 -18.50 -7.38
CA THR A 76 -19.53 -18.49 -7.76
C THR A 76 -19.39 -18.37 -9.27
N ASP A 77 -18.25 -17.84 -9.72
CA ASP A 77 -17.84 -17.96 -11.12
C ASP A 77 -17.40 -19.40 -11.46
N PRO A 78 -17.21 -19.75 -12.76
CA PRO A 78 -16.79 -21.10 -13.14
C PRO A 78 -15.48 -21.57 -12.48
N GLY A 79 -14.58 -20.63 -12.18
CA GLY A 79 -13.32 -20.86 -11.48
C GLY A 79 -13.45 -20.96 -9.96
N GLY A 80 -14.68 -20.93 -9.42
CA GLY A 80 -14.98 -21.05 -7.99
C GLY A 80 -14.77 -19.80 -7.17
N ALA A 81 -14.48 -18.65 -7.79
CA ALA A 81 -14.41 -17.39 -7.06
C ALA A 81 -15.83 -16.93 -6.68
N PRO A 82 -16.12 -16.63 -5.40
CA PRO A 82 -17.44 -16.18 -4.99
C PRO A 82 -17.76 -14.77 -5.52
N LEU A 83 -19.01 -14.62 -5.96
CA LEU A 83 -19.66 -13.33 -6.10
C LEU A 83 -20.41 -13.06 -4.79
N VAL A 84 -19.96 -12.06 -4.04
CA VAL A 84 -20.38 -11.80 -2.66
C VAL A 84 -21.43 -10.71 -2.60
N GLY A 85 -22.41 -10.87 -1.72
CA GLY A 85 -23.20 -9.74 -1.26
C GLY A 85 -22.36 -8.84 -0.35
N PHE A 86 -22.84 -7.63 -0.08
CA PHE A 86 -22.09 -6.68 0.74
C PHE A 86 -23.02 -5.74 1.50
N THR A 87 -22.56 -5.33 2.68
CA THR A 87 -23.07 -4.17 3.41
C THR A 87 -22.03 -3.07 3.35
N THR A 88 -22.39 -1.90 2.85
CA THR A 88 -21.50 -0.73 2.85
C THR A 88 -21.35 -0.21 4.27
N VAL A 89 -20.12 -0.15 4.77
CA VAL A 89 -19.77 0.50 6.04
C VAL A 89 -19.59 2.00 5.80
N VAL A 90 -18.80 2.36 4.78
CA VAL A 90 -18.56 3.74 4.35
C VAL A 90 -18.37 3.74 2.83
N ASP A 91 -19.15 4.57 2.12
CA ASP A 91 -18.90 4.89 0.71
C ASP A 91 -17.77 5.91 0.61
N ALA A 92 -16.72 5.58 -0.13
CA ALA A 92 -15.55 6.45 -0.27
C ALA A 92 -15.86 7.78 -0.98
N ARG A 93 -16.93 7.85 -1.78
CA ARG A 93 -17.36 9.10 -2.46
C ARG A 93 -17.89 10.14 -1.49
N THR A 94 -18.50 9.69 -0.40
CA THR A 94 -19.15 10.55 0.61
C THR A 94 -18.43 10.49 1.96
N ALA A 95 -17.29 9.81 2.04
CA ALA A 95 -16.52 9.67 3.27
C ALA A 95 -16.00 11.03 3.76
N THR A 96 -16.17 11.26 5.05
CA THR A 96 -15.74 12.44 5.81
C THR A 96 -14.80 12.03 6.94
N PRO A 97 -14.14 12.97 7.65
CA PRO A 97 -13.34 12.63 8.83
C PRO A 97 -14.05 11.70 9.85
N ASP A 98 -15.34 11.91 10.10
CA ASP A 98 -16.17 11.10 11.01
C ASP A 98 -16.31 9.64 10.56
N SER A 99 -16.11 9.36 9.27
CA SER A 99 -16.12 8.00 8.72
C SER A 99 -15.00 7.13 9.32
N THR A 100 -13.91 7.75 9.80
CA THR A 100 -12.79 7.06 10.47
C THR A 100 -13.26 6.28 11.70
N ALA A 101 -14.11 6.88 12.54
CA ALA A 101 -14.66 6.24 13.73
C ALA A 101 -15.60 5.08 13.35
N THR A 102 -16.46 5.30 12.36
CA THR A 102 -17.40 4.29 11.84
C THR A 102 -16.66 3.01 11.38
N VAL A 103 -15.57 3.17 10.62
CA VAL A 103 -14.75 2.03 10.17
C VAL A 103 -14.02 1.38 11.34
N ARG A 104 -13.48 2.15 12.28
CA ARG A 104 -12.80 1.61 13.47
C ARG A 104 -13.74 0.74 14.31
N ASP A 105 -14.97 1.19 14.52
CA ASP A 105 -15.96 0.43 15.27
C ASP A 105 -16.38 -0.83 14.52
N ALA A 106 -16.53 -0.76 13.19
CA ALA A 106 -16.80 -1.94 12.37
C ALA A 106 -15.67 -2.98 12.44
N LEU A 107 -14.41 -2.53 12.36
CA LEU A 107 -13.22 -3.38 12.51
C LEU A 107 -13.19 -4.05 13.88
N ALA A 108 -13.41 -3.30 14.95
CA ALA A 108 -13.44 -3.83 16.31
C ALA A 108 -14.52 -4.90 16.49
N ARG A 109 -15.76 -4.60 16.02
CA ARG A 109 -16.88 -5.55 16.07
C ARG A 109 -16.56 -6.85 15.32
N GLN A 110 -16.08 -6.76 14.08
CA GLN A 110 -15.81 -7.96 13.27
C GLN A 110 -14.65 -8.81 13.83
N ARG A 111 -13.60 -8.18 14.38
CA ARG A 111 -12.46 -8.91 14.98
C ARG A 111 -12.86 -9.78 16.18
N SER A 112 -13.82 -9.33 16.97
CA SER A 112 -14.32 -10.07 18.13
C SER A 112 -15.44 -11.07 17.80
N ALA A 113 -16.06 -10.93 16.63
CA ALA A 113 -17.26 -11.68 16.29
C ALA A 113 -16.94 -13.09 15.78
N ARG A 114 -17.77 -14.03 16.21
CA ARG A 114 -17.75 -15.44 15.82
C ARG A 114 -19.15 -15.80 15.32
N VAL A 115 -19.26 -16.52 14.21
CA VAL A 115 -20.53 -16.81 13.51
C VAL A 115 -20.57 -18.25 13.02
N ALA A 116 -21.75 -18.80 12.78
CA ALA A 116 -21.88 -20.16 12.23
C ALA A 116 -21.48 -20.24 10.74
N ASN A 117 -21.77 -19.19 9.98
CA ASN A 117 -21.52 -19.10 8.55
C ASN A 117 -21.43 -17.63 8.10
N HIS A 118 -21.00 -17.42 6.86
CA HIS A 118 -20.92 -16.10 6.22
C HIS A 118 -22.09 -15.83 5.28
N HIS A 119 -23.27 -16.43 5.51
CA HIS A 119 -24.41 -16.23 4.61
C HIS A 119 -24.89 -14.78 4.68
N CYS A 120 -25.39 -14.28 3.55
CA CYS A 120 -26.09 -13.01 3.55
C CYS A 120 -27.44 -13.11 4.25
N ALA A 121 -27.87 -12.00 4.86
CA ALA A 121 -29.25 -11.86 5.29
C ALA A 121 -30.23 -11.98 4.09
N PRO A 122 -31.49 -12.38 4.31
CA PRO A 122 -32.49 -12.41 3.26
C PRO A 122 -32.63 -11.06 2.55
N GLY A 123 -32.85 -11.09 1.23
CA GLY A 123 -33.13 -9.88 0.45
C GLY A 123 -31.91 -9.15 -0.11
N VAL A 124 -30.69 -9.66 0.07
CA VAL A 124 -29.51 -9.16 -0.65
C VAL A 124 -29.64 -9.43 -2.15
N ARG A 125 -29.60 -8.37 -2.97
CA ARG A 125 -29.85 -8.42 -4.42
C ARG A 125 -28.64 -8.10 -5.28
N TYR A 126 -27.58 -7.56 -4.69
CA TYR A 126 -26.41 -7.10 -5.42
C TYR A 126 -25.17 -7.91 -5.05
N LEU A 127 -24.35 -8.17 -6.06
CA LEU A 127 -23.18 -9.02 -5.97
C LEU A 127 -21.95 -8.26 -6.47
N LEU A 128 -20.85 -8.42 -5.73
CA LEU A 128 -19.52 -7.91 -6.06
C LEU A 128 -18.57 -9.10 -6.27
N ASP A 129 -17.60 -8.94 -7.17
CA ASP A 129 -16.51 -9.90 -7.28
C ASP A 129 -15.56 -9.76 -6.08
N VAL A 130 -15.39 -10.84 -5.31
CA VAL A 130 -14.51 -10.90 -4.14
C VAL A 130 -13.06 -10.51 -4.46
N ARG A 131 -12.61 -10.70 -5.71
CA ARG A 131 -11.24 -10.36 -6.14
C ARG A 131 -10.94 -8.86 -6.10
N ASN A 132 -11.98 -8.03 -6.01
CA ASN A 132 -11.85 -6.59 -5.84
C ASN A 132 -11.76 -6.18 -4.36
N LEU A 133 -11.83 -7.13 -3.42
CA LEU A 133 -11.85 -6.87 -1.99
C LEU A 133 -10.49 -7.17 -1.35
N TYR A 134 -10.05 -6.23 -0.51
CA TYR A 134 -8.82 -6.32 0.27
C TYR A 134 -9.12 -6.18 1.75
N ALA A 135 -8.56 -7.07 2.57
CA ALA A 135 -8.81 -7.02 4.01
C ALA A 135 -8.22 -5.74 4.61
N MET A 136 -9.00 -5.06 5.47
CA MET A 136 -8.54 -3.85 6.15
C MET A 136 -8.08 -4.17 7.57
N GLU A 137 -6.94 -3.60 7.96
CA GLU A 137 -6.47 -3.64 9.34
C GLU A 137 -6.56 -2.29 10.06
N LYS A 138 -6.71 -1.20 9.30
CA LYS A 138 -6.80 0.17 9.80
C LYS A 138 -7.92 0.93 9.09
N ALA A 139 -8.46 1.93 9.77
CA ALA A 139 -9.44 2.86 9.18
C ALA A 139 -8.75 3.81 8.18
N PRO A 140 -9.50 4.39 7.22
CA PRO A 140 -9.00 5.50 6.43
C PRO A 140 -8.64 6.68 7.33
N PHE A 141 -7.71 7.52 6.87
CA PHE A 141 -7.27 8.69 7.62
C PHE A 141 -7.52 9.99 6.84
N PHE A 142 -7.90 11.03 7.60
CA PHE A 142 -8.18 12.38 7.14
C PHE A 142 -7.39 13.36 8.00
N ASP A 143 -6.86 14.41 7.38
CA ASP A 143 -6.31 15.54 8.14
C ASP A 143 -7.40 16.12 9.05
N PRO A 144 -7.05 16.60 10.25
CA PRO A 144 -7.95 17.46 10.99
C PRO A 144 -8.26 18.73 10.16
N PRO A 145 -9.48 19.27 10.28
CA PRO A 145 -9.83 20.56 9.68
C PRO A 145 -8.81 21.63 10.07
N LEU A 146 -8.54 22.56 9.15
CA LEU A 146 -7.63 23.66 9.40
C LEU A 146 -8.11 24.48 10.59
N ARG A 147 -7.28 24.61 11.62
CA ARG A 147 -7.58 25.52 12.74
C ARG A 147 -7.41 26.95 12.25
N GLY A 148 -8.41 27.80 12.54
CA GLY A 148 -8.46 29.19 12.07
C GLY A 148 -7.18 29.98 12.37
N GLU A 149 -6.88 30.89 11.44
CA GLU A 149 -5.63 31.65 11.27
C GLU A 149 -4.43 30.81 10.83
N SER A 150 -4.40 30.53 9.52
CA SER A 150 -3.14 30.44 8.77
C SER A 150 -2.27 31.59 9.24
N ARG A 151 -1.16 31.30 9.93
CA ARG A 151 -0.16 32.34 10.18
C ARG A 151 0.25 32.84 8.80
N SER A 152 -0.06 34.10 8.50
CA SER A 152 0.48 34.74 7.32
C SER A 152 1.99 34.55 7.37
N ALA A 153 2.53 34.02 6.28
CA ALA A 153 3.94 33.78 6.06
C ALA A 153 4.79 34.84 6.75
N GLY A 154 5.56 34.43 7.76
CA GLY A 154 6.74 35.20 8.11
C GLY A 154 7.63 35.25 6.87
N SER A 155 8.28 36.39 6.62
CA SER A 155 9.39 36.46 5.67
C SER A 155 10.27 35.22 5.80
N PRO A 156 10.84 34.68 4.69
CA PRO A 156 11.69 33.49 4.73
C PRO A 156 12.66 33.63 5.90
N THR A 157 12.45 32.81 6.93
CA THR A 157 13.40 32.76 8.02
C THR A 157 14.71 32.30 7.40
N THR A 158 15.85 32.79 7.89
CA THR A 158 17.19 32.45 7.40
C THR A 158 17.54 30.95 7.44
N THR A 159 16.60 30.12 7.91
CA THR A 159 16.70 28.67 8.08
C THR A 159 16.17 27.85 6.90
N HIS A 160 15.39 28.42 5.97
CA HIS A 160 14.76 27.68 4.87
C HIS A 160 15.25 28.17 3.50
N SER A 161 15.43 27.23 2.56
CA SER A 161 15.64 27.59 1.16
C SER A 161 14.38 28.24 0.57
N PRO A 162 14.50 29.03 -0.52
CA PRO A 162 13.32 29.61 -1.18
C PRO A 162 12.28 28.57 -1.62
N ARG A 163 12.72 27.36 -2.05
CA ARG A 163 11.81 26.28 -2.46
C ARG A 163 11.09 25.69 -1.25
N ASP A 164 11.80 25.40 -0.15
CA ASP A 164 11.16 24.89 1.08
C ASP A 164 10.16 25.90 1.67
N ALA A 165 10.52 27.19 1.68
CA ALA A 165 9.60 28.24 2.13
C ALA A 165 8.32 28.27 1.28
N LEU A 166 8.44 28.15 -0.05
CA LEU A 166 7.29 28.11 -0.95
C LEU A 166 6.43 26.85 -0.73
N ILE A 167 7.05 25.68 -0.55
CA ILE A 167 6.33 24.43 -0.24
C ILE A 167 5.53 24.61 1.05
N ARG A 168 6.13 25.17 2.11
CA ARG A 168 5.41 25.43 3.37
C ARG A 168 4.24 26.39 3.16
N ASP A 169 4.44 27.48 2.42
CA ASP A 169 3.37 28.41 2.03
C ASP A 169 2.24 27.67 1.28
N PHE A 170 2.57 26.72 0.38
CA PHE A 170 1.57 25.89 -0.29
C PHE A 170 0.82 24.98 0.68
N HIS A 171 1.51 24.29 1.58
CA HIS A 171 0.87 23.35 2.51
C HIS A 171 -0.05 24.07 3.50
N ASP A 172 0.30 25.27 3.95
CA ASP A 172 -0.55 26.12 4.80
C ASP A 172 -1.69 26.82 4.02
N SER A 173 -1.73 26.68 2.69
CA SER A 173 -2.74 27.33 1.86
C SER A 173 -4.12 26.67 1.94
N PRO A 174 -5.21 27.43 1.73
CA PRO A 174 -6.55 26.88 1.55
C PRO A 174 -6.63 25.85 0.39
N GLN A 175 -5.84 26.05 -0.67
CA GLN A 175 -5.79 25.16 -1.84
C GLN A 175 -5.35 23.76 -1.44
N CYS A 176 -4.28 23.64 -0.62
CA CYS A 176 -3.83 22.33 -0.14
C CYS A 176 -4.87 21.70 0.77
N ALA A 177 -5.43 22.47 1.72
CA ALA A 177 -6.45 21.96 2.64
C ALA A 177 -7.65 21.30 1.91
N LEU A 178 -8.07 21.88 0.77
CA LEU A 178 -9.15 21.32 -0.07
C LEU A 178 -8.80 19.93 -0.63
N ALA A 179 -7.52 19.65 -0.93
CA ALA A 179 -7.09 18.38 -1.52
C ALA A 179 -7.33 17.17 -0.60
N ASN A 180 -7.43 17.36 0.72
CA ASN A 180 -7.61 16.28 1.69
C ASN A 180 -9.05 16.13 2.21
N THR A 181 -9.99 16.95 1.74
CA THR A 181 -11.40 16.93 2.19
C THR A 181 -12.14 15.64 1.82
N LYS A 182 -11.71 14.95 0.77
CA LYS A 182 -12.31 13.69 0.29
C LYS A 182 -11.33 12.53 0.49
N LEU A 183 -11.87 11.31 0.62
CA LEU A 183 -11.05 10.10 0.74
C LEU A 183 -10.36 9.73 -0.57
N ILE A 184 -11.09 9.86 -1.68
CA ILE A 184 -10.63 9.44 -3.02
C ILE A 184 -10.34 10.62 -3.92
N GLY A 185 -9.53 10.40 -4.96
CA GLY A 185 -9.19 11.43 -5.94
C GLY A 185 -8.19 12.47 -5.44
N ARG A 186 -7.54 12.24 -4.29
CA ARG A 186 -6.59 13.18 -3.66
C ARG A 186 -5.44 13.56 -4.58
N ARG A 187 -4.98 12.67 -5.46
CA ARG A 187 -3.93 12.99 -6.44
C ARG A 187 -4.36 14.07 -7.44
N ALA A 188 -5.54 13.92 -8.03
CA ALA A 188 -6.08 14.94 -8.94
C ALA A 188 -6.38 16.24 -8.19
N ALA A 189 -6.88 16.13 -6.96
CA ALA A 189 -7.12 17.30 -6.11
C ALA A 189 -5.82 18.03 -5.74
N LEU A 190 -4.73 17.31 -5.46
CA LEU A 190 -3.40 17.88 -5.20
C LEU A 190 -2.83 18.59 -6.43
N ALA A 191 -2.96 18.00 -7.62
CA ALA A 191 -2.53 18.63 -8.87
C ALA A 191 -3.30 19.94 -9.10
N ASN A 192 -4.62 19.93 -8.90
CA ASN A 192 -5.45 21.13 -9.01
C ASN A 192 -5.13 22.17 -7.93
N ALA A 193 -4.82 21.73 -6.70
CA ALA A 193 -4.43 22.61 -5.61
C ALA A 193 -3.14 23.36 -5.93
N TRP A 194 -2.11 22.64 -6.40
CA TRP A 194 -0.86 23.25 -6.85
C TRP A 194 -1.09 24.22 -8.01
N ALA A 195 -1.88 23.85 -9.02
CA ALA A 195 -2.19 24.71 -10.16
C ALA A 195 -2.87 26.02 -9.71
N SER A 196 -3.91 25.91 -8.87
CA SER A 196 -4.62 27.07 -8.32
C SER A 196 -3.73 27.93 -7.42
N PHE A 197 -2.88 27.31 -6.60
CA PHE A 197 -1.92 28.04 -5.78
C PHE A 197 -0.94 28.83 -6.67
N THR A 198 -0.35 28.18 -7.68
CA THR A 198 0.56 28.82 -8.64
C THR A 198 -0.07 30.05 -9.28
N GLU A 199 -1.31 29.96 -9.77
CA GLU A 199 -2.03 31.09 -10.38
C GLU A 199 -2.11 32.31 -9.44
N THR A 200 -2.40 32.07 -8.15
CA THR A 200 -2.53 33.15 -7.15
C THR A 200 -1.19 33.73 -6.67
N GLN A 201 -0.08 33.02 -6.91
CA GLN A 201 1.23 33.37 -6.37
C GLN A 201 2.20 33.97 -7.40
N THR A 202 1.78 34.07 -8.67
CA THR A 202 2.64 34.55 -9.78
C THR A 202 3.22 35.95 -9.60
N THR A 203 2.57 36.82 -8.83
CA THR A 203 3.07 38.18 -8.53
C THR A 203 4.06 38.21 -7.37
N ARG A 204 4.12 37.15 -6.55
CA ARG A 204 4.96 37.04 -5.34
C ARG A 204 6.20 36.20 -5.58
N TRP A 205 6.09 35.15 -6.39
CA TRP A 205 7.16 34.19 -6.62
C TRP A 205 7.46 34.05 -8.12
N PRO A 206 8.74 33.95 -8.53
CA PRO A 206 9.09 33.64 -9.92
C PRO A 206 8.48 32.32 -10.39
N ALA A 207 8.07 32.28 -11.67
CA ALA A 207 7.44 31.09 -12.25
C ALA A 207 8.35 29.85 -12.21
N GLU A 208 9.66 30.03 -12.38
CA GLU A 208 10.66 28.96 -12.27
C GLU A 208 10.69 28.39 -10.85
N LEU A 209 10.76 29.25 -9.83
CA LEU A 209 10.78 28.82 -8.43
C LEU A 209 9.49 28.09 -8.03
N LEU A 210 8.33 28.53 -8.55
CA LEU A 210 7.05 27.84 -8.37
C LEU A 210 7.07 26.42 -8.97
N ALA A 211 7.69 26.26 -10.15
CA ALA A 211 7.82 24.96 -10.81
C ALA A 211 8.77 24.03 -10.05
N GLU A 212 9.94 24.52 -9.64
CA GLU A 212 10.94 23.76 -8.89
C GLU A 212 10.41 23.33 -7.51
N ALA A 213 9.71 24.22 -6.79
CA ALA A 213 9.11 23.90 -5.51
C ALA A 213 8.05 22.79 -5.63
N ARG A 214 7.24 22.81 -6.71
CA ARG A 214 6.30 21.72 -7.00
C ARG A 214 7.02 20.40 -7.30
N ASP A 215 8.09 20.42 -8.09
CA ASP A 215 8.87 19.22 -8.40
C ASP A 215 9.53 18.64 -7.12
N LEU A 216 10.02 19.51 -6.23
CA LEU A 216 10.59 19.15 -4.94
C LEU A 216 9.54 18.54 -3.99
N ASP A 217 8.35 19.15 -3.88
CA ASP A 217 7.26 18.63 -3.04
C ASP A 217 6.82 17.23 -3.50
N TYR A 218 6.54 17.06 -4.79
CA TYR A 218 6.14 15.76 -5.34
C TYR A 218 7.23 14.69 -5.13
N SER A 219 8.50 15.07 -5.24
CA SER A 219 9.63 14.16 -5.02
C SER A 219 9.77 13.76 -3.56
N LEU A 220 9.71 14.73 -2.63
CA LEU A 220 9.81 14.48 -1.20
C LEU A 220 8.63 13.65 -0.69
N ARG A 221 7.40 13.97 -1.11
CA ARG A 221 6.21 13.16 -0.80
C ARG A 221 6.39 11.70 -1.22
N THR A 222 6.84 11.48 -2.46
CA THR A 222 7.10 10.12 -2.99
C THR A 222 8.20 9.43 -2.18
N ALA A 223 9.32 10.12 -1.94
CA ALA A 223 10.44 9.57 -1.18
C ALA A 223 10.07 9.21 0.27
N LEU A 224 9.30 10.06 0.96
CA LEU A 224 8.84 9.81 2.33
C LEU A 224 7.92 8.58 2.41
N TYR A 225 7.07 8.38 1.40
CA TYR A 225 6.13 7.26 1.35
C TYR A 225 6.78 5.94 0.90
N GLU A 226 7.70 6.01 -0.06
CA GLU A 226 8.42 4.86 -0.61
C GLU A 226 9.59 4.42 0.28
N GLY A 227 10.32 5.35 0.89
CA GLY A 227 11.50 5.11 1.74
C GLY A 227 11.16 4.67 3.17
N HIS A 228 10.08 3.90 3.34
CA HIS A 228 9.58 3.36 4.61
C HIS A 228 9.56 4.34 5.78
N ILE A 229 8.38 4.91 6.06
CA ILE A 229 8.14 5.80 7.20
C ILE A 229 8.64 5.21 8.53
N GLY A 230 8.64 3.89 8.69
CA GLY A 230 9.18 3.18 9.87
C GLY A 230 10.63 3.50 10.19
N ARG A 231 11.50 3.70 9.19
CA ARG A 231 12.94 3.99 9.39
C ARG A 231 13.22 5.40 9.88
N GLY A 232 12.20 6.26 9.93
CA GLY A 232 12.29 7.63 10.42
C GLY A 232 13.48 8.39 9.86
N CYS A 233 14.26 8.99 10.76
CA CYS A 233 15.40 9.83 10.45
C CYS A 233 16.75 9.11 10.62
N SER A 234 16.76 7.77 10.53
CA SER A 234 18.00 7.01 10.47
C SER A 234 18.82 7.37 9.22
N ALA A 235 20.15 7.21 9.29
CA ALA A 235 21.03 7.43 8.14
C ALA A 235 20.58 6.58 6.93
N TYR A 236 20.27 5.30 7.15
CA TYR A 236 19.84 4.38 6.09
C TYR A 236 18.52 4.85 5.45
N GLY A 237 17.50 5.19 6.25
CA GLY A 237 16.21 5.65 5.72
C GLY A 237 16.31 6.97 4.95
N ALA A 238 17.17 7.88 5.38
CA ALA A 238 17.45 9.12 4.64
C ALA A 238 18.22 8.87 3.33
N CYS A 239 19.19 7.96 3.33
CA CYS A 239 19.88 7.58 2.10
C CYS A 239 18.92 6.86 1.11
N GLU A 240 18.01 6.00 1.58
CA GLU A 240 16.94 5.42 0.73
C GLU A 240 16.10 6.52 0.08
N ARG A 241 15.71 7.56 0.84
CA ARG A 241 14.97 8.71 0.29
C ARG A 241 15.78 9.43 -0.79
N ASN A 242 17.07 9.64 -0.59
CA ASN A 242 17.95 10.21 -1.62
C ASN A 242 17.98 9.33 -2.89
N VAL A 243 18.02 8.00 -2.75
CA VAL A 243 17.93 7.08 -3.90
C VAL A 243 16.58 7.20 -4.62
N VAL A 244 15.46 7.34 -3.90
CA VAL A 244 14.14 7.55 -4.52
C VAL A 244 14.11 8.86 -5.29
N VAL A 245 14.61 9.97 -4.72
CA VAL A 245 14.67 11.27 -5.40
C VAL A 245 15.58 11.19 -6.63
N LEU A 246 16.73 10.51 -6.54
CA LEU A 246 17.63 10.28 -7.68
C LEU A 246 16.94 9.49 -8.81
N SER A 247 16.19 8.43 -8.45
CA SER A 247 15.40 7.65 -9.41
C SER A 247 14.36 8.51 -10.12
N LEU A 248 13.66 9.40 -9.40
CA LEU A 248 12.69 10.33 -10.00
C LEU A 248 13.37 11.30 -10.97
N ARG A 249 14.46 11.94 -10.54
CA ARG A 249 15.28 12.82 -11.38
C ARG A 249 15.69 12.12 -12.67
N ASN A 250 16.30 10.94 -12.57
CA ASN A 250 16.86 10.26 -13.74
C ASN A 250 15.78 9.76 -14.70
N ARG A 251 14.63 9.32 -14.19
CA ARG A 251 13.48 9.00 -15.03
C ARG A 251 12.95 10.24 -15.77
N ALA A 252 13.00 11.42 -15.17
CA ALA A 252 12.54 12.67 -15.79
C ALA A 252 13.57 13.29 -16.75
N HIS A 253 14.86 13.28 -16.41
CA HIS A 253 15.91 13.99 -17.16
C HIS A 253 16.67 13.10 -18.13
N GLU A 254 17.05 11.88 -17.72
CA GLU A 254 17.98 11.03 -18.50
C GLU A 254 17.26 10.11 -19.50
N ARG A 255 15.99 9.76 -19.25
CA ARG A 255 15.22 8.81 -20.09
C ARG A 255 13.89 9.35 -20.57
N CYS A 256 13.14 10.00 -19.68
CA CYS A 256 11.84 10.62 -19.93
C CYS A 256 10.86 9.73 -20.73
N PHE A 257 10.47 8.60 -20.16
CA PHE A 257 9.49 7.72 -20.81
C PHE A 257 8.05 8.10 -20.48
N ALA A 258 7.22 8.24 -21.52
CA ALA A 258 5.78 8.53 -21.38
C ALA A 258 5.05 7.47 -20.52
N ARG A 259 5.47 6.19 -20.60
CA ARG A 259 4.92 5.11 -19.75
C ARG A 259 5.20 5.32 -18.26
N GLU A 260 6.26 6.03 -17.91
CA GLU A 260 6.66 6.38 -16.55
C GLU A 260 6.12 7.75 -16.10
N GLY A 261 5.44 8.48 -17.00
CA GLY A 261 4.74 9.72 -16.65
C GLY A 261 5.47 10.98 -17.06
N CYS A 262 6.64 10.85 -17.68
CA CYS A 262 7.37 11.99 -18.22
C CYS A 262 6.76 12.44 -19.55
N SER A 263 6.23 13.66 -19.59
CA SER A 263 5.69 14.29 -20.81
C SER A 263 6.71 15.10 -21.60
N ARG A 264 7.76 15.58 -20.92
CA ARG A 264 8.88 16.35 -21.47
C ARG A 264 10.11 16.17 -20.57
N SER A 265 11.32 16.33 -21.12
CA SER A 265 12.53 16.25 -20.29
C SER A 265 12.43 17.20 -19.09
N GLY A 266 12.76 16.68 -17.91
CA GLY A 266 12.63 17.36 -16.62
C GLY A 266 11.22 17.38 -16.02
N ASP A 267 10.27 16.59 -16.53
CA ASP A 267 8.93 16.44 -15.94
C ASP A 267 8.93 15.54 -14.70
N VAL A 268 9.55 16.04 -13.62
CA VAL A 268 9.67 15.33 -12.34
C VAL A 268 8.31 15.13 -11.69
N THR A 269 7.45 16.15 -11.67
CA THR A 269 6.05 16.03 -11.20
C THR A 269 5.29 14.91 -11.94
N GLY A 270 5.42 14.82 -13.26
CA GLY A 270 4.78 13.77 -14.07
C GLY A 270 5.23 12.36 -13.67
N VAL A 271 6.54 12.16 -13.55
CA VAL A 271 7.14 10.89 -13.12
C VAL A 271 6.75 10.52 -11.70
N ALA A 272 6.80 11.48 -10.77
CA ALA A 272 6.45 11.26 -9.37
C ALA A 272 4.96 10.94 -9.19
N SER A 273 4.09 11.49 -10.05
CA SER A 273 2.64 11.31 -9.91
C SER A 273 2.11 10.05 -10.58
N LYS A 274 2.68 9.59 -11.71
CA LYS A 274 2.11 8.47 -12.46
C LYS A 274 2.36 7.13 -11.75
N PRO A 275 1.32 6.34 -11.40
CA PRO A 275 1.50 5.08 -10.73
C PRO A 275 2.37 4.14 -11.54
N SER A 276 3.40 3.64 -10.88
CA SER A 276 4.37 2.67 -11.37
C SER A 276 4.81 1.81 -10.20
N GLN A 277 5.61 0.77 -10.47
CA GLN A 277 6.20 -0.03 -9.40
C GLN A 277 7.13 0.76 -8.45
N TYR A 278 7.46 2.01 -8.77
CA TYR A 278 8.41 2.88 -8.05
C TYR A 278 7.75 4.08 -7.35
N ASN A 279 6.43 4.12 -7.28
CA ASN A 279 5.63 5.13 -6.55
C ASN A 279 4.22 4.58 -6.22
N ILE A 280 4.12 3.27 -6.04
CA ILE A 280 2.87 2.55 -5.76
C ILE A 280 2.31 2.90 -4.39
N TRP A 281 3.18 3.18 -3.42
CA TRP A 281 2.75 3.56 -2.08
C TRP A 281 2.15 4.96 -2.09
N ASP A 282 2.63 5.88 -2.93
CA ASP A 282 1.95 7.18 -3.11
C ASP A 282 0.52 6.96 -3.61
N GLU A 283 0.31 6.12 -4.62
CA GLU A 283 -1.04 5.81 -5.13
C GLU A 283 -1.93 5.21 -4.03
N TYR A 284 -1.46 4.16 -3.36
CA TYR A 284 -2.24 3.46 -2.34
C TYR A 284 -2.54 4.33 -1.11
N LEU A 285 -1.56 5.07 -0.61
CA LEU A 285 -1.70 5.93 0.56
C LEU A 285 -2.63 7.12 0.27
N THR A 286 -2.50 7.73 -0.91
CA THR A 286 -3.33 8.89 -1.29
C THR A 286 -4.74 8.52 -1.74
N GLN A 287 -4.98 7.28 -2.20
CA GLN A 287 -6.33 6.85 -2.60
C GLN A 287 -7.12 6.18 -1.48
N ILE A 288 -6.47 5.47 -0.53
CA ILE A 288 -7.19 4.52 0.35
C ILE A 288 -6.80 4.63 1.82
N SER A 289 -5.50 4.71 2.14
CA SER A 289 -5.03 4.38 3.50
C SER A 289 -4.56 5.55 4.36
N GLY A 290 -4.52 6.76 3.78
CA GLY A 290 -4.65 8.01 4.52
C GLY A 290 -3.35 8.64 5.05
N LEU A 291 -2.34 8.78 4.20
CA LEU A 291 -1.38 9.87 4.39
C LEU A 291 -1.71 10.97 3.40
N THR A 292 -1.70 12.20 3.89
CA THR A 292 -2.25 13.36 3.18
C THR A 292 -1.14 14.13 2.50
N ALA A 293 -1.48 14.78 1.40
CA ALA A 293 -0.50 15.57 0.66
C ALA A 293 -0.08 16.84 1.39
N CYS A 294 -0.82 17.28 2.42
CA CYS A 294 -0.60 18.57 3.11
C CYS A 294 0.05 18.39 4.49
N TYR A 295 0.97 17.44 4.60
CA TYR A 295 1.57 17.03 5.88
C TYR A 295 2.47 18.08 6.55
N LEU A 296 2.87 19.14 5.85
CA LEU A 296 3.69 20.25 6.38
C LEU A 296 2.89 21.43 6.93
N ARG A 297 1.56 21.34 6.95
CA ARG A 297 0.72 22.35 7.59
C ARG A 297 1.22 22.64 9.01
N SER A 298 1.37 23.92 9.30
CA SER A 298 1.86 24.45 10.57
C SER A 298 0.95 24.09 11.74
N ASP A 299 -0.37 23.99 11.52
CA ASP A 299 -1.34 23.61 12.55
C ASP A 299 -1.29 22.10 12.91
N LEU A 300 -0.62 21.29 12.09
CA LEU A 300 -0.31 19.88 12.37
C LEU A 300 0.99 19.71 13.15
N ALA A 301 1.77 20.78 13.35
CA ALA A 301 3.02 20.71 14.10
C ALA A 301 2.76 20.22 15.53
N GLY A 302 3.52 19.20 15.95
CA GLY A 302 3.33 18.58 17.27
C GLY A 302 2.25 17.49 17.31
N HIS A 303 1.44 17.31 16.27
CA HIS A 303 0.49 16.21 16.20
C HIS A 303 1.24 14.87 16.03
N PRO A 304 0.96 13.83 16.85
CA PRO A 304 1.73 12.58 16.88
C PRO A 304 1.89 11.90 15.51
N ASP A 305 0.85 11.97 14.68
CA ASP A 305 0.84 11.39 13.33
C ASP A 305 1.75 12.12 12.32
N TYR A 306 2.10 13.39 12.58
CA TYR A 306 2.86 14.24 11.63
C TYR A 306 4.26 14.59 12.09
N VAL A 307 4.55 14.61 13.40
CA VAL A 307 5.86 15.02 13.92
C VAL A 307 7.00 14.24 13.27
N ARG A 308 6.87 12.91 13.17
CA ARG A 308 7.89 12.07 12.52
C ARG A 308 8.01 12.38 11.02
N LEU A 309 6.88 12.53 10.33
CA LEU A 309 6.85 12.81 8.90
C LEU A 309 7.46 14.17 8.57
N GLN A 310 7.13 15.21 9.34
CA GLN A 310 7.69 16.55 9.20
C GLN A 310 9.19 16.59 9.54
N ALA A 311 9.64 15.82 10.53
CA ALA A 311 11.06 15.69 10.84
C ALA A 311 11.84 14.98 9.72
N MET A 312 11.29 13.90 9.16
CA MET A 312 11.86 13.22 7.99
C MET A 312 11.94 14.14 6.78
N TYR A 313 10.90 14.93 6.52
CA TYR A 313 10.90 15.95 5.48
C TYR A 313 12.05 16.94 5.70
N ALA A 314 12.13 17.54 6.89
CA ALA A 314 13.17 18.53 7.22
C ALA A 314 14.60 17.99 7.07
N GLN A 315 14.81 16.71 7.39
CA GLN A 315 16.10 16.03 7.17
C GLN A 315 16.43 15.87 5.68
N SER A 316 15.43 15.65 4.83
CA SER A 316 15.62 15.22 3.44
C SER A 316 15.67 16.39 2.44
N VAL A 317 15.13 17.56 2.79
CA VAL A 317 15.06 18.73 1.88
C VAL A 317 16.42 19.11 1.26
N PRO A 318 17.51 19.31 2.03
CA PRO A 318 18.76 19.82 1.46
C PRO A 318 19.36 18.89 0.40
N ASP A 319 19.33 17.58 0.66
CA ASP A 319 19.84 16.57 -0.27
C ASP A 319 18.93 16.47 -1.50
N ALA A 320 17.61 16.49 -1.31
CA ALA A 320 16.66 16.44 -2.41
C ALA A 320 16.79 17.63 -3.36
N GLU A 321 16.99 18.85 -2.82
CA GLU A 321 17.27 20.04 -3.64
C GLU A 321 18.55 19.88 -4.46
N THR A 322 19.60 19.37 -3.84
CA THR A 322 20.89 19.14 -4.52
C THR A 322 20.76 18.07 -5.61
N ILE A 323 20.00 17.00 -5.36
CA ILE A 323 19.74 15.96 -6.36
C ILE A 323 18.98 16.53 -7.57
N LEU A 324 17.90 17.26 -7.33
CA LEU A 324 17.03 17.76 -8.39
C LEU A 324 17.64 18.95 -9.16
N PHE A 325 18.23 19.91 -8.47
CA PHE A 325 18.59 21.21 -9.03
C PHE A 325 20.09 21.55 -8.94
N GLY A 326 20.87 20.75 -8.21
CA GLY A 326 22.32 20.94 -8.11
C GLY A 326 23.07 20.56 -9.38
N THR A 327 24.33 20.95 -9.42
CA THR A 327 25.31 20.54 -10.44
C THR A 327 25.66 19.05 -10.31
N ASP A 328 26.27 18.47 -11.34
CA ASP A 328 26.78 17.08 -11.27
C ASP A 328 27.82 16.91 -10.15
N ALA A 329 28.66 17.92 -9.93
CA ALA A 329 29.67 17.89 -8.86
C ALA A 329 29.04 17.86 -7.46
N GLU A 330 27.99 18.66 -7.22
CA GLU A 330 27.26 18.65 -5.95
C GLU A 330 26.50 17.34 -5.74
N ARG A 331 25.88 16.79 -6.80
CA ARG A 331 25.27 15.45 -6.76
C ARG A 331 26.27 14.35 -6.41
N LEU A 332 27.44 14.35 -7.06
CA LEU A 332 28.50 13.38 -6.77
C LEU A 332 28.99 13.50 -5.32
N ALA A 333 29.04 14.72 -4.78
CA ALA A 333 29.44 14.94 -3.40
C ALA A 333 28.43 14.36 -2.38
N LEU A 334 27.15 14.22 -2.74
CA LEU A 334 26.15 13.53 -1.91
C LEU A 334 26.33 12.02 -1.89
N PHE A 335 26.86 11.45 -2.96
CA PHE A 335 27.08 10.01 -3.12
C PHE A 335 28.58 9.67 -3.24
N PRO A 336 29.37 9.87 -2.17
CA PRO A 336 30.81 9.68 -2.23
C PRO A 336 31.19 8.28 -2.71
N GLY A 337 32.07 8.23 -3.71
CA GLY A 337 32.57 6.98 -4.30
C GLY A 337 31.73 6.42 -5.44
N ALA A 338 30.54 6.97 -5.71
CA ALA A 338 29.74 6.56 -6.87
C ALA A 338 30.32 7.14 -8.17
N SER A 339 30.25 6.40 -9.28
CA SER A 339 30.64 6.95 -10.58
C SER A 339 29.54 7.86 -11.15
N PRO A 340 29.89 8.91 -11.93
CA PRO A 340 28.90 9.76 -12.59
C PRO A 340 27.96 8.99 -13.51
N GLU A 341 28.51 8.00 -14.23
CA GLU A 341 27.73 7.17 -15.15
C GLU A 341 26.72 6.27 -14.43
N GLU A 342 27.11 5.65 -13.31
CA GLU A 342 26.20 4.84 -12.50
C GLU A 342 25.09 5.69 -11.89
N LEU A 343 25.42 6.86 -11.35
CA LEU A 343 24.42 7.78 -10.81
C LEU A 343 23.40 8.20 -11.87
N ALA A 344 23.84 8.57 -13.07
CA ALA A 344 22.93 8.97 -14.15
C ALA A 344 22.01 7.82 -14.62
N LYS A 345 22.52 6.58 -14.59
CA LYS A 345 21.76 5.39 -15.02
C LYS A 345 20.89 4.76 -13.93
N THR A 346 20.91 5.30 -12.70
CA THR A 346 20.10 4.82 -11.57
C THR A 346 18.69 5.35 -11.65
N ALA A 347 17.85 4.71 -12.45
CA ALA A 347 16.43 5.07 -12.63
C ALA A 347 15.48 4.14 -11.86
N HIS A 348 15.98 3.01 -11.36
CA HIS A 348 15.17 1.96 -10.75
C HIS A 348 15.73 1.56 -9.39
N TYR A 349 14.86 1.01 -8.54
CA TYR A 349 15.27 0.36 -7.32
C TYR A 349 14.40 -0.87 -7.06
N TYR A 350 15.00 -1.88 -6.46
CA TYR A 350 14.35 -3.09 -6.02
C TYR A 350 14.20 -3.06 -4.51
N HIS A 351 12.97 -3.19 -4.04
CA HIS A 351 12.65 -3.12 -2.63
C HIS A 351 12.20 -4.50 -2.12
N ALA A 352 13.15 -5.26 -1.56
CA ALA A 352 12.95 -6.69 -1.27
C ALA A 352 11.80 -6.98 -0.31
N PRO A 353 11.61 -6.24 0.80
CA PRO A 353 10.53 -6.50 1.74
C PRO A 353 9.13 -6.42 1.11
N ALA A 354 8.95 -5.60 0.07
CA ALA A 354 7.67 -5.41 -0.62
C ALA A 354 7.34 -6.49 -1.66
N MET A 355 8.31 -7.36 -1.98
CA MET A 355 8.12 -8.39 -2.99
C MET A 355 7.24 -9.55 -2.50
N GLY A 356 6.76 -10.36 -3.44
CA GLY A 356 5.95 -11.54 -3.15
C GLY A 356 6.57 -12.42 -2.07
N LYS A 357 5.84 -12.59 -0.95
CA LYS A 357 6.29 -13.34 0.22
C LYS A 357 6.26 -14.84 -0.04
N CYS A 358 7.29 -15.53 0.44
CA CYS A 358 7.50 -16.95 0.25
C CYS A 358 7.72 -17.66 1.58
N PHE A 359 7.28 -18.93 1.66
CA PHE A 359 7.43 -19.74 2.87
C PHE A 359 7.96 -21.15 2.52
N PRO A 360 9.25 -21.32 2.19
CA PRO A 360 9.80 -22.63 1.81
C PRO A 360 9.61 -23.72 2.86
N GLY A 361 9.66 -23.36 4.15
CA GLY A 361 9.37 -24.28 5.27
C GLY A 361 7.89 -24.65 5.41
N HIS A 362 7.00 -23.99 4.69
CA HIS A 362 5.56 -24.23 4.69
C HIS A 362 5.04 -24.38 3.25
N PRO A 363 5.41 -25.47 2.55
CA PRO A 363 5.17 -25.63 1.11
C PRO A 363 3.68 -25.72 0.72
N ARG A 364 2.80 -25.90 1.69
CA ARG A 364 1.34 -25.98 1.51
C ARG A 364 0.61 -24.69 1.91
N VAL A 365 1.34 -23.62 2.22
CA VAL A 365 0.75 -22.31 2.49
C VAL A 365 0.50 -21.58 1.17
N GLU A 366 -0.76 -21.21 0.94
CA GLU A 366 -1.20 -20.52 -0.27
C GLU A 366 -1.99 -19.26 0.07
N TYR A 367 -1.85 -18.24 -0.77
CA TYR A 367 -2.69 -17.05 -0.73
C TYR A 367 -3.96 -17.27 -1.52
N ILE A 368 -5.10 -17.04 -0.88
CA ILE A 368 -6.44 -17.23 -1.41
C ILE A 368 -7.06 -15.85 -1.63
N SER A 369 -7.17 -15.45 -2.90
CA SER A 369 -7.84 -14.19 -3.27
C SER A 369 -9.35 -14.24 -2.99
N GLY A 370 -9.97 -15.40 -3.14
CA GLY A 370 -11.38 -15.62 -2.85
C GLY A 370 -11.80 -17.07 -3.08
N ALA A 371 -12.38 -17.70 -2.07
CA ALA A 371 -12.89 -19.07 -2.11
C ALA A 371 -14.10 -19.22 -1.18
N VAL A 372 -14.89 -20.24 -1.47
CA VAL A 372 -15.91 -20.75 -0.54
C VAL A 372 -15.31 -21.97 0.17
N ALA A 373 -15.51 -22.04 1.48
CA ALA A 373 -15.36 -23.28 2.23
C ALA A 373 -16.72 -23.76 2.73
N THR A 374 -16.94 -25.07 2.77
CA THR A 374 -18.23 -25.69 3.08
C THR A 374 -18.15 -26.68 4.24
N ARG A 375 -19.21 -26.73 5.06
CA ARG A 375 -19.46 -27.76 6.06
C ARG A 375 -20.98 -28.00 6.13
N GLY A 376 -21.46 -29.02 5.43
CA GLY A 376 -22.91 -29.26 5.31
C GLY A 376 -23.59 -28.07 4.62
N ALA A 377 -24.57 -27.44 5.30
CA ALA A 377 -25.26 -26.26 4.79
C ALA A 377 -24.54 -24.93 5.14
N ASP A 378 -23.50 -24.97 5.98
CA ASP A 378 -22.73 -23.79 6.35
C ASP A 378 -21.65 -23.49 5.32
N TYR A 379 -21.47 -22.20 5.02
CA TYR A 379 -20.47 -21.72 4.07
C TYR A 379 -19.66 -20.58 4.68
N ALA A 380 -18.34 -20.65 4.53
CA ALA A 380 -17.41 -19.63 4.95
C ALA A 380 -16.76 -18.98 3.71
N LEU A 381 -16.74 -17.65 3.70
CA LEU A 381 -15.94 -16.87 2.76
C LEU A 381 -14.48 -16.85 3.22
N ILE A 382 -13.56 -17.30 2.37
CA ILE A 382 -12.12 -17.15 2.54
C ILE A 382 -11.63 -16.16 1.50
N ALA A 383 -11.27 -14.94 1.91
CA ALA A 383 -10.93 -13.86 0.99
C ALA A 383 -9.69 -13.10 1.46
N ASN A 384 -8.82 -12.75 0.50
CA ASN A 384 -7.61 -11.95 0.71
C ASN A 384 -6.70 -12.46 1.85
N THR A 385 -6.66 -13.78 2.09
CA THR A 385 -5.95 -14.36 3.24
C THR A 385 -5.08 -15.55 2.83
N ARG A 386 -4.29 -16.08 3.75
CA ARG A 386 -3.50 -17.30 3.53
C ARG A 386 -4.13 -18.47 4.27
N VAL A 387 -3.99 -19.65 3.67
CA VAL A 387 -4.36 -20.92 4.28
C VAL A 387 -3.21 -21.90 4.16
N GLU A 388 -3.08 -22.78 5.13
CA GLU A 388 -2.27 -23.99 4.99
C GLU A 388 -3.20 -25.11 4.52
N VAL A 389 -2.95 -25.60 3.32
CA VAL A 389 -3.75 -26.64 2.69
C VAL A 389 -3.46 -27.98 3.36
N GLY A 390 -4.49 -28.65 3.87
CA GLY A 390 -4.43 -29.98 4.45
C GLY A 390 -4.76 -31.08 3.43
N ASP A 391 -5.29 -32.20 3.92
CA ASP A 391 -5.60 -33.36 3.09
C ASP A 391 -6.69 -33.07 2.04
N ALA A 392 -6.55 -33.71 0.87
CA ALA A 392 -7.56 -33.72 -0.15
C ALA A 392 -8.78 -34.52 0.33
N VAL A 393 -9.97 -33.99 0.06
CA VAL A 393 -11.26 -34.61 0.36
C VAL A 393 -12.22 -34.37 -0.82
N PRO A 394 -13.36 -35.07 -0.92
CA PRO A 394 -14.30 -34.83 -2.01
C PRO A 394 -14.68 -33.35 -2.13
N GLY A 395 -14.48 -32.78 -3.32
CA GLY A 395 -14.79 -31.38 -3.64
C GLY A 395 -13.72 -30.35 -3.25
N GLY A 396 -12.66 -30.73 -2.52
CA GLY A 396 -11.63 -29.75 -2.14
C GLY A 396 -10.61 -30.25 -1.11
N TYR A 397 -10.27 -29.38 -0.17
CA TYR A 397 -9.21 -29.66 0.81
C TYR A 397 -9.63 -29.25 2.23
N ARG A 398 -9.13 -29.99 3.22
CA ARG A 398 -9.03 -29.46 4.59
C ARG A 398 -8.05 -28.30 4.58
N PHE A 399 -8.18 -27.38 5.53
CA PHE A 399 -7.26 -26.25 5.63
C PHE A 399 -7.22 -25.66 7.03
N ARG A 400 -6.14 -24.92 7.31
CA ARG A 400 -6.00 -24.08 8.50
C ARG A 400 -5.79 -22.63 8.08
N ALA A 401 -6.29 -21.69 8.86
CA ALA A 401 -6.03 -20.27 8.62
C ALA A 401 -4.57 -19.95 8.93
N VAL A 402 -3.98 -19.05 8.14
CA VAL A 402 -2.61 -18.61 8.34
C VAL A 402 -2.58 -17.10 8.45
N ARG A 403 -2.17 -16.61 9.62
CA ARG A 403 -1.88 -15.20 9.85
C ARG A 403 -0.39 -14.98 9.72
N LEU A 404 -0.01 -14.01 8.90
CA LEU A 404 1.37 -13.56 8.77
C LEU A 404 1.60 -12.41 9.75
N ILE A 405 2.67 -12.50 10.54
CA ILE A 405 3.20 -11.40 11.34
C ILE A 405 4.53 -10.97 10.72
N GLU A 406 4.62 -9.71 10.34
CA GLU A 406 5.84 -9.12 9.78
C GLU A 406 6.61 -8.42 10.89
N HIS A 407 7.81 -8.89 11.14
CA HIS A 407 8.80 -8.22 11.99
C HIS A 407 9.83 -7.52 11.09
N ASP A 408 10.80 -6.80 11.66
CA ASP A 408 11.77 -6.08 10.83
C ASP A 408 12.67 -7.00 9.99
N ALA A 409 13.17 -8.08 10.61
CA ALA A 409 14.10 -9.03 9.96
C ALA A 409 13.47 -10.39 9.59
N ARG A 410 12.22 -10.67 9.99
CA ARG A 410 11.59 -11.98 9.76
C ARG A 410 10.10 -11.93 9.46
N ASP A 411 9.62 -13.01 8.87
CA ASP A 411 8.21 -13.28 8.64
C ASP A 411 7.80 -14.48 9.50
N GLU A 412 6.80 -14.31 10.35
CA GLU A 412 6.29 -15.37 11.22
C GLU A 412 4.89 -15.80 10.76
N LEU A 413 4.66 -17.11 10.71
CA LEU A 413 3.36 -17.69 10.39
C LEU A 413 2.71 -18.24 11.65
N VAL A 414 1.52 -17.74 11.97
CA VAL A 414 0.65 -18.28 12.99
C VAL A 414 -0.45 -19.08 12.31
N ILE A 415 -0.48 -20.40 12.57
CA ILE A 415 -1.41 -21.34 11.94
C ILE A 415 -2.48 -21.74 12.95
N THR A 416 -3.75 -21.51 12.62
CA THR A 416 -4.90 -21.77 13.51
C THR A 416 -5.99 -22.57 12.81
N ASP A 417 -6.65 -23.46 13.53
CA ASP A 417 -7.83 -24.20 13.02
C ASP A 417 -9.13 -23.42 13.26
N ASP A 418 -9.19 -22.18 12.77
CA ASP A 418 -10.36 -21.30 12.93
C ASP A 418 -11.58 -21.75 12.11
N TYR A 419 -11.40 -22.68 11.18
CA TYR A 419 -12.43 -23.19 10.26
C TYR A 419 -12.61 -24.70 10.38
N SER A 420 -12.49 -25.23 11.60
CA SER A 420 -12.51 -26.68 11.84
C SER A 420 -13.71 -27.38 11.20
N GLY A 421 -13.43 -28.45 10.46
CA GLY A 421 -14.43 -29.24 9.74
C GLY A 421 -14.93 -28.64 8.42
N PHE A 422 -14.54 -27.41 8.05
CA PHE A 422 -14.81 -26.88 6.71
C PHE A 422 -13.86 -27.49 5.66
N VAL A 423 -14.31 -27.46 4.40
CA VAL A 423 -13.55 -27.89 3.22
C VAL A 423 -13.51 -26.73 2.24
N ILE A 424 -12.32 -26.23 1.90
CA ILE A 424 -12.14 -25.16 0.92
C ILE A 424 -12.27 -25.71 -0.51
N ASP A 425 -12.93 -24.97 -1.40
CA ASP A 425 -13.16 -25.34 -2.80
C ASP A 425 -11.84 -25.65 -3.53
N GLY A 426 -11.71 -26.89 -4.02
CA GLY A 426 -10.49 -27.38 -4.67
C GLY A 426 -10.09 -26.60 -5.92
N ARG A 427 -11.04 -25.94 -6.61
CA ARG A 427 -10.75 -25.09 -7.79
C ARG A 427 -9.90 -23.87 -7.42
N LYS A 428 -9.83 -23.51 -6.14
CA LYS A 428 -9.08 -22.36 -5.62
C LYS A 428 -7.71 -22.71 -5.07
N ILE A 429 -7.38 -24.00 -5.03
CA ILE A 429 -6.11 -24.51 -4.53
C ILE A 429 -5.23 -24.92 -5.70
N ALA A 430 -3.98 -24.43 -5.73
CA ALA A 430 -3.09 -24.64 -6.87
C ALA A 430 -1.95 -25.62 -6.56
N LEU A 431 -1.47 -25.68 -5.32
CA LEU A 431 -0.34 -26.49 -4.83
C LEU A 431 0.92 -26.39 -5.72
N ARG A 432 1.14 -25.23 -6.34
CA ARG A 432 2.21 -25.02 -7.33
C ARG A 432 3.61 -24.85 -6.72
N GLY A 433 3.73 -24.87 -5.39
CA GLY A 433 5.00 -24.66 -4.69
C GLY A 433 5.56 -23.22 -4.81
N GLY A 434 6.59 -22.94 -4.01
CA GLY A 434 7.24 -21.62 -3.89
C GLY A 434 8.40 -21.40 -4.86
N GLY A 435 8.21 -21.65 -6.16
CA GLY A 435 9.27 -21.39 -7.15
C GLY A 435 9.71 -19.92 -7.19
N GLY A 436 11.00 -19.67 -7.46
CA GLY A 436 11.56 -18.32 -7.59
C GLY A 436 11.76 -17.56 -6.27
N CYS A 437 11.72 -18.27 -5.14
CA CYS A 437 11.90 -17.71 -3.81
C CYS A 437 13.38 -17.75 -3.39
N ARG A 438 13.94 -16.62 -2.96
CA ARG A 438 15.30 -16.50 -2.43
C ARG A 438 15.29 -15.94 -1.00
N PRO A 439 16.23 -16.32 -0.12
CA PRO A 439 16.45 -15.66 1.17
C PRO A 439 16.54 -14.15 0.96
N TYR A 440 15.70 -13.38 1.66
CA TYR A 440 15.57 -11.92 1.52
C TYR A 440 15.39 -11.38 0.08
N GLY A 441 15.15 -12.22 -0.92
CA GLY A 441 15.12 -11.81 -2.33
C GLY A 441 16.47 -11.33 -2.88
N ILE A 442 17.59 -11.69 -2.25
CA ILE A 442 18.96 -11.35 -2.69
C ILE A 442 19.61 -12.53 -3.43
N PRO A 443 20.71 -12.33 -4.18
CA PRO A 443 21.38 -13.37 -4.94
C PRO A 443 22.06 -14.39 -4.01
N ALA A 444 22.30 -15.60 -4.52
CA ALA A 444 23.12 -16.58 -3.82
C ALA A 444 24.56 -16.06 -3.61
N GLY A 445 25.18 -16.49 -2.51
CA GLY A 445 26.54 -16.10 -2.12
C GLY A 445 26.62 -14.90 -1.16
N CYS A 446 25.51 -14.23 -0.86
CA CYS A 446 25.45 -13.22 0.19
C CYS A 446 25.45 -13.88 1.57
N SER A 447 26.37 -13.45 2.46
CA SER A 447 26.41 -13.91 3.84
C SER A 447 25.27 -13.27 4.63
N VAL A 448 24.39 -14.09 5.19
CA VAL A 448 23.33 -13.66 6.11
C VAL A 448 23.40 -14.56 7.34
N ALA A 449 23.45 -13.95 8.53
CA ALA A 449 23.63 -14.70 9.78
C ALA A 449 22.40 -15.55 10.12
N ASP A 450 21.18 -15.03 9.89
CA ASP A 450 19.93 -15.75 10.04
C ASP A 450 18.97 -15.43 8.86
N ILE A 451 18.33 -16.46 8.33
CA ILE A 451 17.35 -16.32 7.25
C ILE A 451 15.96 -16.17 7.87
N GLY A 452 15.56 -14.92 8.11
CA GLY A 452 14.24 -14.61 8.68
C GLY A 452 13.11 -14.57 7.66
N ARG A 453 13.40 -14.44 6.35
CA ARG A 453 12.37 -14.32 5.31
C ARG A 453 12.81 -14.74 3.92
N HIS A 454 11.83 -15.05 3.07
CA HIS A 454 12.03 -15.35 1.66
C HIS A 454 11.11 -14.49 0.78
N ARG A 455 11.64 -14.06 -0.37
CA ARG A 455 10.94 -13.20 -1.32
C ARG A 455 11.11 -13.70 -2.75
N ARG A 456 10.11 -13.44 -3.58
CA ARG A 456 10.21 -13.60 -5.04
C ARG A 456 11.08 -12.49 -5.61
N VAL A 457 11.86 -12.84 -6.62
CA VAL A 457 12.71 -11.88 -7.35
C VAL A 457 12.10 -11.64 -8.73
N PRO A 458 11.92 -10.37 -9.15
CA PRO A 458 11.39 -10.06 -10.47
C PRO A 458 12.45 -10.30 -11.54
N HIS A 459 12.02 -10.75 -12.72
CA HIS A 459 12.92 -11.08 -13.83
C HIS A 459 13.75 -9.89 -14.31
N TRP A 460 13.23 -8.65 -14.21
CA TRP A 460 13.94 -7.46 -14.68
C TRP A 460 15.14 -7.10 -13.81
N LEU A 461 15.22 -7.60 -12.57
CA LEU A 461 16.34 -7.27 -11.68
C LEU A 461 17.68 -7.77 -12.26
N ASP A 462 17.66 -8.95 -12.87
CA ASP A 462 18.85 -9.55 -13.49
C ASP A 462 19.19 -8.89 -14.84
N ALA A 463 18.34 -8.00 -15.38
CA ALA A 463 18.59 -7.25 -16.60
C ALA A 463 19.37 -5.94 -16.36
N GLY A 464 19.58 -5.55 -15.10
CA GLY A 464 20.40 -4.41 -14.71
C GLY A 464 21.45 -4.80 -13.67
N THR A 465 22.15 -3.79 -13.15
CA THR A 465 23.21 -3.96 -12.15
C THR A 465 22.80 -3.33 -10.84
N PRO A 466 22.57 -4.11 -9.77
CA PRO A 466 22.42 -3.57 -8.43
C PRO A 466 23.70 -2.86 -7.98
N ILE A 467 23.59 -1.60 -7.56
CA ILE A 467 24.74 -0.79 -7.11
C ILE A 467 24.58 -0.40 -5.64
N GLY A 468 25.71 -0.20 -4.96
CA GLY A 468 25.75 0.41 -3.62
C GLY A 468 25.92 1.91 -3.75
N LEU A 469 25.05 2.67 -3.08
CA LEU A 469 25.14 4.12 -3.02
C LEU A 469 25.44 4.51 -1.57
N THR A 470 26.65 5.00 -1.35
CA THR A 470 27.06 5.54 -0.06
C THR A 470 26.57 6.97 0.05
N CYS A 471 25.88 7.32 1.14
CA CYS A 471 25.48 8.68 1.46
C CYS A 471 26.18 9.17 2.73
N ARG A 472 26.38 10.50 2.84
CA ARG A 472 26.81 11.16 4.08
C ARG A 472 25.66 12.01 4.61
N ILE A 473 25.02 11.55 5.69
CA ILE A 473 23.71 12.03 6.14
C ILE A 473 23.74 12.52 7.58
N ALA A 474 23.00 13.59 7.88
CA ALA A 474 22.67 13.99 9.24
C ALA A 474 21.55 13.09 9.83
N SER A 475 21.91 12.07 10.60
CA SER A 475 21.04 11.07 11.24
C SER A 475 20.48 11.55 12.59
N ARG A 476 19.25 11.14 12.91
CA ARG A 476 18.55 11.36 14.20
C ARG A 476 17.79 10.10 14.68
N GLY A 477 18.18 8.94 14.17
CA GLY A 477 17.55 7.66 14.48
C GLY A 477 16.12 7.50 13.95
N GLU A 478 15.56 6.30 14.12
CA GLU A 478 14.21 5.94 13.62
C GLU A 478 13.08 6.73 14.30
N SER A 479 13.32 7.20 15.52
CA SER A 479 12.38 8.05 16.27
C SER A 479 12.36 9.50 15.76
N CYS A 480 13.38 9.93 15.01
CA CYS A 480 13.67 11.33 14.69
C CYS A 480 13.94 12.24 15.89
N ALA A 481 14.11 11.68 17.09
CA ALA A 481 14.28 12.44 18.32
C ALA A 481 15.74 12.50 18.80
N ASP A 482 16.62 11.66 18.24
CA ASP A 482 18.00 11.58 18.71
C ASP A 482 18.81 12.84 18.32
N PRO A 483 19.91 13.13 19.05
CA PRO A 483 20.85 14.18 18.66
C PRO A 483 21.38 13.96 17.24
N VAL A 484 21.53 15.06 16.49
CA VAL A 484 22.04 15.00 15.11
C VAL A 484 23.46 14.45 15.09
N ARG A 485 23.70 13.44 14.26
CA ARG A 485 25.03 12.88 13.98
C ARG A 485 25.23 12.75 12.48
N THR A 486 26.38 13.15 11.97
CA THR A 486 26.72 12.85 10.57
C THR A 486 27.24 11.43 10.48
N GLU A 487 26.58 10.62 9.66
CA GLU A 487 26.93 9.21 9.44
C GLU A 487 27.17 8.98 7.95
N GLN A 488 28.09 8.06 7.65
CA GLN A 488 28.27 7.53 6.31
C GLN A 488 27.66 6.13 6.26
N ILE A 489 26.74 5.92 5.33
CA ILE A 489 25.98 4.66 5.20
C ILE A 489 25.86 4.28 3.74
N GLU A 490 25.96 2.98 3.45
CA GLU A 490 25.67 2.44 2.12
C GLU A 490 24.22 1.92 2.09
N VAL A 491 23.47 2.34 1.08
CA VAL A 491 22.19 1.75 0.68
C VAL A 491 22.40 1.00 -0.62
N GLY A 492 21.94 -0.25 -0.66
CA GLY A 492 22.06 -1.09 -1.83
C GLY A 492 23.31 -1.95 -1.85
N GLY A 493 23.80 -2.18 -3.06
CA GLY A 493 24.77 -3.23 -3.32
C GLY A 493 24.09 -4.58 -3.46
N ARG A 494 24.88 -5.57 -3.88
CA ARG A 494 24.35 -6.87 -4.32
C ARG A 494 23.54 -7.59 -3.23
N CYS A 495 23.93 -7.42 -1.96
CA CYS A 495 23.45 -8.19 -0.82
C CYS A 495 22.54 -7.43 0.15
N ASP A 496 22.18 -6.18 -0.15
CA ASP A 496 21.24 -5.43 0.68
C ASP A 496 19.84 -6.07 0.63
N THR A 497 19.30 -6.30 1.83
CA THR A 497 18.03 -7.00 2.08
C THR A 497 16.82 -6.09 2.08
N GLN A 498 17.04 -4.78 1.97
CA GLN A 498 16.05 -3.74 2.15
C GLN A 498 15.76 -3.06 0.80
N MET A 499 16.72 -2.27 0.29
CA MET A 499 16.59 -1.56 -0.97
C MET A 499 17.86 -1.72 -1.80
N ARG A 500 17.71 -1.97 -3.11
CA ARG A 500 18.82 -2.05 -4.05
C ARG A 500 18.56 -1.11 -5.23
N PRO A 501 19.26 0.03 -5.33
CA PRO A 501 19.31 0.81 -6.56
C PRO A 501 19.83 -0.05 -7.71
N VAL A 502 19.24 0.10 -8.89
CA VAL A 502 19.59 -0.70 -10.08
C VAL A 502 19.89 0.24 -11.24
N SER A 503 21.09 0.11 -11.77
CA SER A 503 21.55 0.82 -12.96
C SER A 503 21.33 -0.02 -14.23
N GLY A 504 21.09 0.63 -15.37
CA GLY A 504 21.13 0.00 -16.70
C GLY A 504 19.92 -0.86 -17.10
N VAL A 505 18.78 -0.74 -16.41
CA VAL A 505 17.52 -1.38 -16.84
C VAL A 505 16.79 -0.45 -17.81
N HIS A 506 16.39 -0.93 -19.00
CA HIS A 506 15.80 -0.12 -20.08
C HIS A 506 14.30 -0.34 -20.32
#